data_AF-A0A0G0K569-F1
#
_entry.id   AF-A0A0G0K569-F1
#
_cell.length_a   1.000
_cell.length_b   1.000
_cell.length_c   1.000
_cell.angle_alpha   90.00
_cell.angle_beta   90.00
_cell.angle_gamma   90.00
#
_symmetry.space_group_name_H-M   'P 1'
#
loop_
_entity.id
_entity.type
_entity.pdbx_description
1 polymer ?
#
loop_
_entity_poly.entity_id
_entity_poly.type
_entity_poly.pdbx_seq_one_letter_code
_entity_poly.pdbx_strand_id
1 'polypeptide(L)'
;MGGINGFYILRSYDSANFLIYATILPVITLLIIKPQTIKKLKYYFKKDRAVKITLLCLFDTLGMLSLYRAYQVGQNAAVIGPLRATSIIVTVILAAIFLKERNNIKNKLIGAFVSVIGVYLLL
;
A
#
# COMPACT_ATOMS: atom_id res chain seq x y z
N MET A 1 -25.51 -10.43 -5.22
CA MET A 1 -24.76 -9.81 -4.12
C MET A 1 -23.36 -9.42 -4.59
N GLY A 2 -23.12 -8.13 -4.86
CA GLY A 2 -21.86 -7.38 -4.65
C GLY A 2 -20.57 -7.61 -5.47
N GLY A 3 -20.33 -8.77 -6.11
CA GLY A 3 -18.96 -9.13 -6.53
C GLY A 3 -18.45 -8.64 -7.90
N ILE A 4 -19.32 -8.10 -8.76
CA ILE A 4 -19.00 -7.94 -10.20
C ILE A 4 -18.42 -6.56 -10.54
N ASN A 5 -18.78 -5.52 -9.78
CA ASN A 5 -18.46 -4.13 -10.15
C ASN A 5 -16.98 -3.76 -9.93
N GLY A 6 -16.37 -4.14 -8.81
CA GLY A 6 -14.98 -3.76 -8.52
C GLY A 6 -13.96 -4.36 -9.49
N PHE A 7 -14.18 -5.63 -9.88
CA PHE A 7 -13.30 -6.34 -10.81
C PHE A 7 -13.47 -5.85 -12.26
N TYR A 8 -14.70 -5.56 -12.70
CA TYR A 8 -14.94 -5.02 -14.04
C TYR A 8 -14.43 -3.59 -14.20
N ILE A 9 -14.61 -2.73 -13.19
CA ILE A 9 -14.07 -1.35 -13.23
C ILE A 9 -12.55 -1.38 -13.43
N LEU A 10 -11.84 -2.28 -12.75
CA LEU A 10 -10.38 -2.42 -12.89
C LEU A 10 -9.91 -3.01 -14.23
N ARG A 11 -10.80 -3.71 -14.95
CA ARG A 11 -10.53 -4.28 -16.28
C ARG A 11 -10.82 -3.29 -17.41
N SER A 12 -11.84 -2.46 -17.25
CA SER A 12 -12.26 -1.46 -18.23
C SER A 12 -11.47 -0.16 -18.13
N TYR A 13 -11.01 0.21 -16.92
CA TYR A 13 -10.14 1.37 -16.71
C TYR A 13 -8.68 0.97 -16.73
N ASP A 14 -7.86 1.78 -17.39
CA ASP A 14 -6.41 1.72 -17.21
C ASP A 14 -6.11 1.88 -15.72
N SER A 15 -5.44 0.88 -15.15
CA SER A 15 -5.13 0.86 -13.73
C SER A 15 -4.29 2.04 -13.28
N ALA A 16 -3.48 2.63 -14.16
CA ALA A 16 -2.77 3.87 -13.86
C ALA A 16 -3.75 5.02 -13.62
N ASN A 17 -4.77 5.18 -14.47
CA ASN A 17 -5.77 6.23 -14.35
C ASN A 17 -6.61 6.08 -13.08
N PHE A 18 -7.03 4.85 -12.76
CA PHE A 18 -7.77 4.59 -11.52
C PHE A 18 -6.97 4.99 -10.28
N LEU A 19 -5.68 4.66 -10.24
CA LEU A 19 -4.79 5.01 -9.13
C LEU A 19 -4.65 6.53 -8.98
N ILE A 20 -4.47 7.24 -10.11
CA ILE A 20 -4.37 8.70 -10.13
C ILE A 20 -5.62 9.34 -9.51
N TYR A 21 -6.81 8.91 -9.92
CA TYR A 21 -8.06 9.47 -9.36
C TYR A 21 -8.24 9.11 -7.88
N ALA A 22 -7.97 7.85 -7.50
CA ALA A 22 -8.11 7.38 -6.13
C ALA A 22 -7.16 8.10 -5.16
N THR A 23 -5.97 8.52 -5.61
CA THR A 23 -5.00 9.23 -4.77
C THR A 23 -5.17 10.75 -4.81
N ILE A 24 -5.50 11.34 -5.96
CA ILE A 24 -5.65 12.80 -6.09
C ILE A 24 -6.93 13.30 -5.42
N LEU A 25 -8.04 12.57 -5.55
CA LEU A 25 -9.33 13.03 -5.06
C LEU A 25 -9.33 13.28 -3.53
N PRO A 26 -8.80 12.38 -2.66
CA PRO A 26 -8.62 12.65 -1.23
C PRO A 26 -7.69 13.83 -0.93
N VAL A 27 -6.65 14.04 -1.76
CA VAL A 27 -5.72 15.16 -1.58
C VAL A 27 -6.42 16.48 -1.86
N ILE A 28 -7.18 16.57 -2.95
CA ILE A 28 -7.95 17.77 -3.29
C ILE A 28 -9.01 18.04 -2.23
N THR A 29 -9.77 17.03 -1.78
CA THR A 29 -10.77 17.23 -0.74
C THR A 29 -10.15 17.70 0.58
N LEU A 30 -9.00 17.13 0.97
CA LEU A 30 -8.26 17.58 2.15
C LEU A 30 -7.82 19.04 2.03
N LEU A 31 -7.35 19.46 0.85
CA LEU A 31 -6.92 20.83 0.60
C LEU A 31 -8.09 21.83 0.64
N ILE A 32 -9.28 21.43 0.17
CA ILE A 32 -10.49 22.24 0.25
C ILE A 32 -10.94 22.41 1.71
N ILE A 33 -10.97 21.32 2.49
CA ILE A 33 -11.43 21.34 3.89
C ILE A 33 -10.42 22.06 4.79
N LYS A 34 -9.12 21.86 4.55
CA LYS A 34 -8.03 22.44 5.37
C LYS A 34 -6.91 23.00 4.48
N PRO A 35 -7.13 24.16 3.84
CA PRO A 35 -6.13 24.79 2.97
C PRO A 35 -4.86 25.22 3.72
N GLN A 36 -4.96 25.40 5.05
CA GLN A 36 -3.83 25.72 5.91
C GLN A 36 -2.75 24.62 5.93
N THR A 37 -3.09 23.38 5.54
CA THR A 37 -2.16 22.24 5.43
C THR A 37 -1.05 22.51 4.41
N ILE A 38 -1.29 23.34 3.39
CA ILE A 38 -0.27 23.74 2.40
C ILE A 38 0.90 24.47 3.06
N LYS A 39 0.65 25.24 4.12
CA LYS A 39 1.72 25.93 4.85
C LYS A 39 2.65 24.93 5.55
N LYS A 40 2.10 23.80 6.00
CA LYS A 40 2.86 22.71 6.64
C LYS A 40 3.68 21.91 5.63
N LEU A 41 3.28 21.86 4.35
CA LEU A 41 4.05 21.19 3.29
C LEU A 41 5.46 21.77 3.11
N LYS A 42 5.66 23.08 3.36
CA LYS A 42 6.99 23.71 3.33
C LYS A 42 8.00 23.04 4.27
N TYR A 43 7.54 22.42 5.35
CA TYR A 43 8.38 21.64 6.25
C TYR A 43 9.03 20.45 5.53
N TYR A 44 8.33 19.79 4.62
CA TYR A 44 8.81 18.58 3.96
C TYR A 44 9.75 18.86 2.78
N PHE A 45 9.80 20.09 2.27
CA PHE A 45 10.66 20.51 1.16
C PHE A 45 12.15 20.68 1.49
N LYS A 46 12.58 20.44 2.74
CA LYS A 46 14.02 20.46 3.07
C LYS A 46 14.73 19.28 2.40
N LYS A 47 15.93 19.51 1.84
CA LYS A 47 16.68 18.56 1.00
C LYS A 47 16.70 17.12 1.54
N ASP A 48 17.06 16.90 2.81
CA ASP A 48 17.09 15.56 3.41
C ASP A 48 15.72 14.88 3.52
N ARG A 49 14.66 15.66 3.74
CA ARG A 49 13.30 15.14 3.91
C ARG A 49 12.61 14.93 2.57
N ALA A 50 12.84 15.85 1.64
CA ALA A 50 12.36 15.74 0.28
C ALA A 50 12.89 14.46 -0.36
N VAL A 51 14.19 14.16 -0.22
CA VAL A 51 14.76 12.90 -0.76
C VAL A 51 14.10 11.67 -0.13
N LYS A 52 13.91 11.63 1.19
CA LYS A 52 13.26 10.50 1.87
C LYS A 52 11.80 10.31 1.42
N ILE A 53 11.06 11.39 1.26
CA ILE A 53 9.66 11.36 0.83
C ILE A 53 9.56 10.95 -0.63
N THR A 54 10.40 11.50 -1.51
CA THR A 54 10.44 11.09 -2.92
C THR A 54 10.76 9.61 -3.05
N LEU A 55 11.74 9.10 -2.29
CA LEU A 55 12.08 7.68 -2.29
C LEU A 55 10.90 6.82 -1.80
N LEU A 56 10.23 7.24 -0.72
CA LEU A 56 9.03 6.57 -0.22
C LEU A 56 7.92 6.53 -1.28
N CYS A 57 7.62 7.66 -1.92
CA CYS A 57 6.60 7.76 -2.96
C CYS A 57 6.94 6.91 -4.18
N LEU A 58 8.22 6.79 -4.55
CA LEU A 58 8.67 5.94 -5.65
C LEU A 58 8.40 4.45 -5.35
N PHE A 59 8.81 3.97 -4.18
CA PHE A 59 8.55 2.58 -3.78
C PHE A 59 7.06 2.29 -3.64
N ASP A 60 6.29 3.21 -3.07
CA ASP A 60 4.84 3.06 -2.93
C ASP A 60 4.14 2.99 -4.30
N THR A 61 4.50 3.89 -5.22
CA THR A 61 3.96 3.90 -6.60
C THR A 61 4.30 2.60 -7.32
N LEU A 62 5.55 2.13 -7.23
CA LEU A 62 5.96 0.86 -7.84
C LEU A 62 5.21 -0.35 -7.24
N GLY A 63 5.00 -0.36 -5.93
CA GLY A 63 4.24 -1.41 -5.25
C GLY A 63 2.78 -1.43 -5.66
N MET A 64 2.15 -0.25 -5.71
CA MET A 64 0.79 -0.04 -6.21
C MET A 64 0.66 -0.50 -7.67
N LEU A 65 1.53 -0.07 -8.58
CA LEU A 65 1.50 -0.50 -9.97
C LEU A 65 1.64 -2.03 -10.11
N SER A 66 2.55 -2.64 -9.35
CA SER A 66 2.76 -4.09 -9.34
C SER A 66 1.50 -4.83 -8.85
N LEU A 67 0.84 -4.31 -7.81
CA LEU A 67 -0.39 -4.90 -7.28
C LEU A 67 -1.54 -4.82 -8.28
N TYR A 68 -1.74 -3.66 -8.91
CA TYR A 68 -2.78 -3.52 -9.93
C TYR A 68 -2.50 -4.38 -11.16
N ARG A 69 -1.23 -4.49 -11.58
CA ARG A 69 -0.84 -5.44 -12.63
C ARG A 69 -1.10 -6.90 -12.23
N ALA A 70 -0.88 -7.26 -10.97
CA ALA A 70 -1.25 -8.58 -10.47
C ALA A 70 -2.76 -8.81 -10.58
N TYR A 71 -3.60 -7.82 -10.25
CA TYR A 71 -5.06 -7.90 -10.44
C TYR A 71 -5.48 -8.04 -11.91
N GLN A 72 -4.79 -7.37 -12.83
CA GLN A 72 -5.06 -7.51 -14.27
C GLN A 72 -4.68 -8.89 -14.82
N VAL A 73 -3.49 -9.41 -14.45
CA VAL A 73 -2.93 -10.66 -15.01
C VAL A 73 -3.48 -11.90 -14.30
N GLY A 74 -3.53 -11.88 -12.96
CA GLY A 74 -3.90 -13.02 -12.15
C GLY A 74 -5.40 -13.34 -12.14
N GLN A 75 -6.24 -12.41 -12.62
CA GLN A 75 -7.70 -12.49 -12.78
C GLN A 75 -8.54 -13.00 -11.59
N ASN A 76 -7.91 -13.36 -10.47
CA ASN A 76 -8.56 -13.89 -9.30
C ASN A 76 -8.23 -13.04 -8.08
N ALA A 77 -9.11 -12.07 -7.81
CA ALA A 77 -8.98 -11.21 -6.63
C ALA A 77 -8.99 -12.02 -5.32
N ALA A 78 -9.60 -13.22 -5.31
CA ALA A 78 -9.61 -14.11 -4.15
C ALA A 78 -8.23 -14.70 -3.84
N VAL A 79 -7.31 -14.77 -4.81
CA VAL A 79 -5.92 -15.22 -4.57
C VAL A 79 -4.99 -14.05 -4.28
N ILE A 80 -5.18 -12.94 -4.99
CA ILE A 80 -4.30 -11.77 -4.89
C ILE A 80 -4.50 -11.04 -3.56
N GLY A 81 -5.72 -11.00 -3.03
CA GLY A 81 -6.04 -10.42 -1.72
C GLY A 81 -5.23 -11.07 -0.59
N PRO A 82 -5.36 -12.40 -0.38
CA PRO A 82 -4.55 -13.13 0.60
C PRO A 82 -3.05 -13.03 0.32
N LEU A 83 -2.61 -13.10 -0.94
CA LEU A 83 -1.20 -12.92 -1.29
C LEU A 83 -0.66 -11.55 -0.85
N ARG A 84 -1.43 -10.46 -1.05
CA ARG A 84 -1.05 -9.13 -0.56
C ARG A 84 -0.88 -9.08 0.96
N ALA A 85 -1.72 -9.80 1.71
CA ALA A 85 -1.62 -9.82 3.17
C ALA A 85 -0.30 -10.47 3.67
N THR A 86 0.34 -11.33 2.87
CA THR A 86 1.68 -11.87 3.19
C THR A 86 2.79 -10.81 3.22
N SER A 87 2.56 -9.62 2.64
CA SER A 87 3.51 -8.50 2.69
C SER A 87 3.87 -8.06 4.11
N ILE A 88 3.06 -8.44 5.11
CA ILE A 88 3.38 -8.18 6.52
C ILE A 88 4.66 -8.91 6.96
N ILE A 89 4.98 -10.07 6.41
CA ILE A 89 6.21 -10.80 6.70
C ILE A 89 7.42 -9.97 6.28
N VAL A 90 7.38 -9.47 5.04
CA VAL A 90 8.42 -8.60 4.48
C VAL A 90 8.54 -7.33 5.32
N THR A 91 7.42 -6.75 5.74
CA THR A 91 7.39 -5.55 6.59
C THR A 91 8.04 -5.80 7.96
N VAL A 92 7.76 -6.94 8.61
CA VAL A 92 8.38 -7.30 9.89
C VAL A 92 9.88 -7.49 9.76
N ILE A 93 10.35 -8.14 8.68
CA ILE A 93 11.78 -8.32 8.40
C ILE A 93 12.45 -6.97 8.18
N LEU A 94 11.88 -6.12 7.31
CA LEU A 94 12.41 -4.78 7.05
C LEU A 94 12.43 -3.93 8.32
N ALA A 95 11.40 -3.99 9.17
CA ALA A 95 11.36 -3.29 10.44
C ALA A 95 12.46 -3.75 11.40
N ALA A 96 12.73 -5.06 11.48
CA ALA A 96 13.80 -5.59 12.30
C ALA A 96 15.19 -5.11 11.84
N ILE A 97 15.41 -4.98 10.53
CA ILE A 97 16.68 -4.52 9.94
C ILE A 97 16.84 -3.00 10.05
N PHE A 98 15.87 -2.23 9.55
CA PHE A 98 15.97 -0.77 9.41
C PHE A 98 15.65 -0.01 10.69
N LEU A 99 14.59 -0.40 11.42
CA LEU A 99 14.21 0.27 12.67
C LEU A 99 14.97 -0.30 13.88
N LYS A 100 15.74 -1.38 13.70
CA LYS A 100 16.47 -2.09 14.77
C LYS A 100 15.58 -2.43 15.97
N GLU A 101 14.28 -2.60 15.76
CA GLU A 101 13.37 -2.96 16.83
C GLU A 101 13.57 -4.41 17.24
N ARG A 102 14.50 -4.63 18.17
CA ARG A 102 14.85 -5.96 18.68
C ARG A 102 13.97 -6.43 19.84
N ASN A 103 13.13 -5.55 20.38
CA ASN A 103 12.19 -5.93 21.43
C ASN A 103 11.04 -6.75 20.86
N ASN A 104 10.71 -7.85 21.54
CA ASN A 104 9.58 -8.72 21.24
C ASN A 104 9.58 -9.32 19.82
N ILE A 105 10.77 -9.59 19.24
CA ILE A 105 10.90 -10.27 17.93
C ILE A 105 10.09 -11.57 17.87
N LYS A 106 10.07 -12.34 18.96
CA LYS A 106 9.28 -13.59 19.06
C LYS A 106 7.78 -13.34 18.81
N ASN A 107 7.20 -12.31 19.43
CA ASN A 107 5.79 -11.98 19.26
C ASN A 107 5.49 -11.47 17.84
N LYS A 108 6.43 -10.71 17.24
CA LYS A 108 6.33 -10.27 15.84
C LYS A 108 6.37 -11.43 14.85
N LEU A 109 7.23 -12.43 15.11
CA LEU A 109 7.30 -13.66 14.33
C LEU A 109 6.04 -14.52 14.46
N ILE A 110 5.50 -14.66 15.67
CA ILE A 110 4.23 -15.38 15.89
C ILE A 110 3.10 -14.68 15.15
N GLY A 111 2.99 -13.35 15.25
CA GLY A 111 1.98 -12.58 14.52
C GLY A 111 2.13 -12.71 13.00
N ALA A 112 3.36 -12.70 12.48
CA ALA A 112 3.63 -12.95 11.07
C ALA A 112 3.18 -14.37 10.66
N PHE A 113 3.49 -15.40 11.45
CA PHE A 113 3.06 -16.79 11.20
C PHE A 113 1.55 -16.94 11.20
N VAL A 114 0.85 -16.35 12.18
CA VAL A 114 -0.61 -16.36 12.25
C VAL A 114 -1.21 -15.67 11.03
N SER A 115 -0.61 -14.57 10.56
CA SER A 115 -1.04 -13.92 9.32
C SER A 115 -0.87 -14.82 8.09
N VAL A 116 0.19 -15.63 8.02
CA VAL A 116 0.39 -16.61 6.91
C VAL A 116 -0.68 -17.68 6.95
N ILE A 117 -0.98 -18.22 8.13
CA ILE A 117 -2.02 -19.23 8.30
C ILE A 117 -3.40 -18.65 7.93
N GLY A 118 -3.68 -17.41 8.36
CA GLY A 118 -4.93 -16.72 7.99
C GLY A 118 -5.06 -16.51 6.47
N VAL A 119 -3.95 -16.19 5.80
CA VAL A 119 -3.90 -16.12 4.33
C VAL A 119 -4.18 -17.48 3.68
N TYR A 120 -3.55 -18.55 4.19
CA TYR A 120 -3.73 -19.90 3.67
C TYR A 120 -5.18 -20.39 3.83
N LEU A 121 -5.86 -20.05 4.93
CA LEU A 121 -7.27 -20.40 5.15
C LEU A 121 -8.26 -19.63 4.28
N LEU A 122 -7.86 -18.47 3.74
CA LEU A 122 -8.69 -17.65 2.85
C LEU A 122 -8.55 -18.03 1.37
N LEU A 123 -7.50 -18.77 1.01
CA LEU A 123 -7.25 -19.32 -0.33
C LEU A 123 -8.06 -20.60 -0.55
#